data_AF-A0AAV0P1S5-F1
#
_entry.id   AF-A0AAV0P1S5-F1
#
_cell.length_a   1.000
_cell.length_b   1.000
_cell.length_c   1.000
_cell.angle_alpha   90.00
_cell.angle_beta   90.00
_cell.angle_gamma   90.00
#
_symmetry.space_group_name_H-M   'P 1'
#
loop_
_entity.id
_entity.type
_entity.pdbx_description
1 polymer ?
#
loop_
_entity_poly.entity_id
_entity_poly.type
_entity_poly.pdbx_seq_one_letter_code
_entity_poly.pdbx_strand_id
1 'polypeptide(L)'
;MENYFTENFEVQAKNSSEEALQRWRKLCWLVKNKKRRFRFTANLSKRFEAEAIRRSNQEKLRVAVLVSKAALQFIQGLSLSSDYIVPQDVKEAGFQICAEELGSIVEGHDVKKLKIHDGVEGIAEKLGTTITKGISTSEIDRRQRVYGVNRFTETPPKGFWFFVWEAVQDTTLMILGICAFVSLLVGIVTEGWPKGAHDGLGIVASILLVVFVTATSDYKQSLQFRDLDKEKKKIVMQVTRNGLRQKLSIYDLLPGDIVHLSIGDQVPADGLFMSGYSLLINESSLTGESEPVNVAKESADVIILDDNFSTIVTVGKWGRSVYVNIQKFVQFQLTVNVVALVVNFTSACLTGNAPLTAVQLLWVNMIMDTLGALALATEPPTDDLMKRAPVGRKGNFISNVMWRNITGQSLYQFVVIWYLQTQGKEAFRLDGPDSDLILNTLIFNSFVFCQVFNEISSREMEKVNVFDGILKNYVFVAVLSCTAIFQIIIIEFLGTFASTTPLTWQQWFVSIAFGFLGMPIAAILKMVPVGSS
;
A
#
# COMPACT_ATOMS: atom_id res chain seq x y z
N MET A 1 -22.33 38.52 -31.39
CA MET A 1 -21.21 39.15 -30.64
C MET A 1 -20.58 38.15 -29.68
N GLU A 2 -21.37 37.40 -28.90
CA GLU A 2 -20.88 36.32 -28.02
C GLU A 2 -20.08 35.23 -28.76
N ASN A 3 -20.56 34.71 -29.90
CA ASN A 3 -19.83 33.69 -30.68
C ASN A 3 -18.44 34.14 -31.13
N TYR A 4 -18.28 35.43 -31.43
CA TYR A 4 -16.98 36.00 -31.81
C TYR A 4 -16.02 36.07 -30.61
N PHE A 5 -16.55 36.25 -29.40
CA PHE A 5 -15.78 36.27 -28.16
C PHE A 5 -15.38 34.86 -27.70
N THR A 6 -16.28 33.88 -27.80
CA THR A 6 -15.96 32.49 -27.45
C THR A 6 -14.95 31.88 -28.42
N GLU A 7 -15.11 32.06 -29.74
CA GLU A 7 -14.15 31.50 -30.71
C GLU A 7 -12.76 32.12 -30.61
N ASN A 8 -12.64 33.42 -30.33
CA ASN A 8 -11.35 34.12 -30.43
C ASN A 8 -10.65 34.39 -29.10
N PHE A 9 -11.37 34.29 -27.97
CA PHE A 9 -10.89 34.80 -26.68
C PHE A 9 -11.19 33.90 -25.47
N GLU A 10 -11.81 32.74 -25.67
CA GLU A 10 -12.05 31.78 -24.58
C GLU A 10 -10.74 31.04 -24.23
N VAL A 11 -10.30 31.20 -22.98
CA VAL A 11 -9.08 30.58 -22.45
C VAL A 11 -9.48 29.52 -21.43
N GLN A 12 -9.26 28.25 -21.78
CA GLN A 12 -9.46 27.13 -20.86
C GLN A 12 -8.46 27.15 -19.70
N ALA A 13 -8.91 26.64 -18.54
CA ALA A 13 -8.13 26.65 -17.30
C ALA A 13 -6.81 25.87 -17.36
N LYS A 14 -6.67 24.92 -18.31
CA LYS A 14 -5.42 24.19 -18.62
C LYS A 14 -5.28 24.01 -20.13
N ASN A 15 -4.04 23.99 -20.62
CA ASN A 15 -3.67 23.70 -22.01
C ASN A 15 -4.32 24.59 -23.10
N SER A 16 -4.60 25.85 -22.79
CA SER A 16 -5.00 26.82 -23.83
C SER A 16 -3.88 27.05 -24.85
N SER A 17 -4.25 27.19 -26.11
CA SER A 17 -3.30 27.52 -27.18
C SER A 17 -2.60 28.86 -26.91
N GLU A 18 -1.33 28.94 -27.28
CA GLU A 18 -0.50 30.13 -27.00
C GLU A 18 -1.03 31.38 -27.69
N GLU A 19 -1.60 31.23 -28.89
CA GLU A 19 -2.23 32.32 -29.62
C GLU A 19 -3.45 32.90 -28.89
N ALA A 20 -4.29 32.04 -28.30
CA ALA A 20 -5.44 32.48 -27.52
C ALA A 20 -5.01 33.27 -26.28
N LEU A 21 -3.97 32.80 -25.58
CA LEU A 21 -3.39 33.49 -24.42
C LEU A 21 -2.80 34.86 -24.79
N GLN A 22 -2.13 34.98 -25.94
CA GLN A 22 -1.59 36.24 -26.43
C GLN A 22 -2.68 37.24 -26.85
N ARG A 23 -3.69 36.77 -27.59
CA ARG A 23 -4.85 37.57 -28.01
C ARG A 23 -5.62 38.10 -26.80
N TRP A 24 -5.84 37.25 -25.79
CA TRP A 24 -6.46 37.65 -24.53
C TRP A 24 -5.64 38.72 -23.81
N ARG A 25 -4.31 38.56 -23.74
CA ARG A 25 -3.40 39.53 -23.10
C ARG A 25 -3.39 40.90 -23.76
N LYS A 26 -3.54 40.98 -25.08
CA LYS A 26 -3.66 42.26 -25.83
C LYS A 26 -4.93 43.04 -25.45
N LEU A 27 -6.02 42.36 -25.11
CA LEU A 27 -7.28 42.98 -24.67
C LEU A 27 -7.32 43.36 -23.18
N CYS A 28 -6.40 42.84 -22.37
CA CYS A 28 -6.35 43.08 -20.92
C CYS A 28 -6.11 44.55 -20.50
N TRP A 29 -5.88 45.49 -21.42
CA TRP A 29 -5.81 46.92 -21.10
C TRP A 29 -7.19 47.53 -20.77
N LEU A 30 -8.29 46.90 -21.23
CA LEU A 30 -9.67 47.30 -20.95
C LEU A 30 -10.18 46.86 -19.57
N VAL A 31 -9.43 46.01 -18.86
CA VAL A 31 -9.89 45.42 -17.59
C VAL A 31 -9.46 46.29 -16.41
N LYS A 32 -10.44 46.84 -15.67
CA LYS A 32 -10.23 47.57 -14.41
C LYS A 32 -9.55 46.63 -13.39
N ASN A 33 -8.41 47.05 -12.83
CA ASN A 33 -7.62 46.33 -11.82
C ASN A 33 -6.74 45.14 -12.31
N LYS A 34 -5.73 45.46 -13.12
CA LYS A 34 -4.71 44.56 -13.70
C LYS A 34 -3.88 43.75 -12.67
N LYS A 35 -3.70 44.22 -11.43
CA LYS A 35 -2.81 43.57 -10.45
C LYS A 35 -3.44 42.37 -9.73
N ARG A 36 -4.77 42.35 -9.54
CA ARG A 36 -5.45 41.32 -8.71
C ARG A 36 -5.81 40.04 -9.50
N ARG A 37 -6.12 40.15 -10.79
CA ARG A 37 -6.48 39.02 -11.67
C ARG A 37 -5.30 38.22 -12.24
N PHE A 38 -4.08 38.78 -12.22
CA PHE A 38 -2.93 38.23 -12.96
C PHE A 38 -1.76 37.78 -12.05
N ARG A 39 -2.01 37.59 -10.75
CA ARG A 39 -0.97 37.14 -9.79
C ARG A 39 -0.41 35.74 -10.10
N PHE A 40 -1.14 34.92 -10.87
CA PHE A 40 -0.78 33.51 -11.16
C PHE A 40 -0.69 33.19 -12.66
N THR A 41 -0.74 34.17 -13.57
CA THR A 41 -0.56 33.91 -15.01
C THR A 41 0.91 33.84 -15.35
N ALA A 42 1.37 32.66 -15.80
CA ALA A 42 2.75 32.43 -16.20
C ALA A 42 3.23 33.44 -17.25
N ASN A 43 4.44 33.97 -17.07
CA ASN A 43 5.00 34.95 -18.00
C ASN A 43 5.47 34.25 -19.29
N LEU A 44 4.67 34.33 -20.35
CA LEU A 44 4.91 33.68 -21.65
C LEU A 44 6.29 33.99 -22.25
N SER A 45 6.78 35.23 -22.13
CA SER A 45 8.11 35.59 -22.65
C SER A 45 9.23 34.86 -21.92
N LYS A 46 9.12 34.70 -20.59
CA LYS A 46 10.07 33.91 -19.79
C LYS A 46 9.99 32.42 -20.09
N ARG A 47 8.81 31.90 -20.48
CA ARG A 47 8.68 30.50 -20.93
C ARG A 47 9.39 30.28 -22.26
N PHE A 48 9.19 31.18 -23.23
CA PHE A 48 9.87 31.12 -24.52
C PHE A 48 11.40 31.18 -24.35
N GLU A 49 11.88 32.06 -23.48
CA GLU A 49 13.31 32.17 -23.15
C GLU A 49 13.83 30.88 -22.47
N ALA A 50 13.09 30.31 -21.52
CA ALA A 50 13.46 29.06 -20.88
C ALA A 50 13.44 27.85 -21.84
N GLU A 51 12.49 27.80 -22.78
CA GLU A 51 12.42 26.75 -23.81
C GLU A 51 13.53 26.89 -24.85
N ALA A 52 13.85 28.12 -25.28
CA ALA A 52 14.97 28.38 -26.17
C ALA A 52 16.31 27.99 -25.51
N ILE A 53 16.49 28.30 -24.22
CA ILE A 53 17.65 27.87 -23.43
C ILE A 53 17.70 26.34 -23.33
N ARG A 54 16.55 25.67 -23.07
CA ARG A 54 16.48 24.20 -23.04
C ARG A 54 16.86 23.57 -24.37
N ARG A 55 16.33 24.08 -25.49
CA ARG A 55 16.67 23.58 -26.84
C ARG A 55 18.15 23.77 -27.15
N SER A 56 18.69 24.96 -26.86
CA SER A 56 20.12 25.23 -27.04
C SER A 56 21.00 24.31 -26.18
N ASN A 57 20.60 24.05 -24.94
CA ASN A 57 21.31 23.12 -24.05
C ASN A 57 21.21 21.67 -24.53
N GLN A 58 20.05 21.24 -25.05
CA GLN A 58 19.86 19.91 -25.65
C GLN A 58 20.71 19.73 -26.90
N GLU A 59 20.76 20.73 -27.78
CA GLU A 59 21.62 20.70 -28.97
C GLU A 59 23.10 20.66 -28.58
N LYS A 60 23.53 21.49 -27.63
CA LYS A 60 24.91 21.47 -27.12
C LYS A 60 25.28 20.13 -26.49
N LEU A 61 24.36 19.53 -25.72
CA LEU A 61 24.56 18.21 -25.13
C LEU A 61 24.66 17.13 -26.22
N ARG A 62 23.76 17.17 -27.22
CA ARG A 62 23.77 16.22 -28.34
C ARG A 62 25.06 16.32 -29.14
N VAL A 63 25.51 17.53 -29.43
CA VAL A 63 26.81 17.78 -30.10
C VAL A 63 27.97 17.31 -29.23
N ALA A 64 27.96 17.61 -27.93
CA ALA A 64 29.00 17.15 -27.01
C ALA A 64 29.07 15.62 -26.95
N VAL A 65 27.93 14.92 -26.91
CA VAL A 65 27.87 13.45 -26.93
C VAL A 65 28.36 12.90 -28.26
N LEU A 66 27.95 13.48 -29.39
CA LEU A 66 28.43 13.06 -30.73
C LEU A 66 29.94 13.28 -30.89
N VAL A 67 30.45 14.42 -30.44
CA VAL A 67 31.88 14.75 -30.48
C VAL A 67 32.66 13.86 -29.51
N SER A 68 32.14 13.61 -28.31
CA SER A 68 32.77 12.71 -27.34
C SER A 68 32.78 11.26 -27.85
N LYS A 69 31.71 10.81 -28.50
CA LYS A 69 31.63 9.50 -29.17
C LYS A 69 32.61 9.41 -30.35
N ALA A 70 32.69 10.44 -31.18
CA ALA A 70 33.65 10.50 -32.28
C ALA A 70 35.10 10.59 -31.77
N ALA A 71 35.35 11.32 -30.69
CA ALA A 71 36.66 11.43 -30.05
C ALA A 71 37.06 10.11 -29.38
N LEU A 72 36.14 9.41 -28.71
CA LEU A 72 36.36 8.05 -28.20
C LEU A 72 36.70 7.08 -29.34
N GLN A 73 35.94 7.11 -30.43
CA GLN A 73 36.22 6.33 -31.64
C GLN A 73 37.57 6.68 -32.28
N PHE A 74 38.01 7.95 -32.20
CA PHE A 74 39.29 8.39 -32.73
C PHE A 74 40.48 8.02 -31.82
N ILE A 75 40.32 8.19 -30.50
CA ILE A 75 41.30 7.81 -29.47
C ILE A 75 41.50 6.29 -29.44
N GLN A 76 40.43 5.52 -29.65
CA GLN A 76 40.50 4.06 -29.77
C GLN A 76 41.16 3.60 -31.08
N GLY A 77 41.47 4.51 -32.01
CA GLY A 77 42.12 4.21 -33.26
C GLY A 77 41.20 3.45 -34.21
N LEU A 78 41.22 3.84 -35.48
CA LEU A 78 40.69 3.02 -36.56
C LEU A 78 41.58 1.78 -36.75
N SER A 79 41.48 0.80 -35.85
CA SER A 79 41.75 -0.61 -36.16
C SER A 79 40.42 -1.26 -36.55
N LEU A 80 40.06 -1.07 -37.81
CA LEU A 80 39.02 -1.83 -38.49
C LEU A 80 39.54 -3.25 -38.79
N SER A 81 40.02 -3.95 -37.76
CA SER A 81 40.64 -5.28 -37.84
C SER A 81 40.33 -6.10 -36.60
N SER A 82 39.36 -7.02 -36.77
CA SER A 82 39.40 -8.46 -36.45
C SER A 82 39.83 -9.00 -35.08
N ASP A 83 40.37 -8.24 -34.14
CA ASP A 83 40.98 -8.84 -32.94
C ASP A 83 40.04 -8.77 -31.75
N TYR A 84 38.81 -9.27 -31.94
CA TYR A 84 38.01 -9.70 -30.79
C TYR A 84 38.70 -10.93 -30.17
N ILE A 85 39.35 -10.72 -29.03
CA ILE A 85 40.01 -11.78 -28.28
C ILE A 85 38.98 -12.41 -27.35
N VAL A 86 38.67 -13.68 -27.59
CA VAL A 86 37.76 -14.46 -26.74
C VAL A 86 38.40 -14.61 -25.34
N PRO A 87 37.70 -14.21 -24.27
CA PRO A 87 38.13 -14.47 -22.90
C PRO A 87 38.41 -15.97 -22.66
N GLN A 88 39.39 -16.27 -21.82
CA GLN A 88 39.91 -17.63 -21.66
C GLN A 88 38.89 -18.58 -21.04
N ASP A 89 38.08 -18.09 -20.11
CA ASP A 89 36.92 -18.76 -19.49
C ASP A 89 35.82 -19.11 -20.51
N VAL A 90 35.52 -18.20 -21.44
CA VAL A 90 34.55 -18.42 -22.52
C VAL A 90 35.06 -19.48 -23.50
N LYS A 91 36.36 -19.42 -23.82
CA LYS A 91 37.04 -20.36 -24.72
C LYS A 91 37.15 -21.77 -24.12
N GLU A 92 37.45 -21.87 -22.82
CA GLU A 92 37.47 -23.14 -22.07
C GLU A 92 36.08 -23.79 -22.03
N ALA A 93 35.03 -22.98 -21.95
CA ALA A 93 33.65 -23.46 -22.04
C ALA A 93 33.23 -23.88 -23.47
N GLY A 94 34.08 -23.67 -24.49
CA GLY A 94 33.79 -24.02 -25.88
C GLY A 94 32.94 -23.00 -26.63
N PHE A 95 32.84 -21.76 -26.12
CA PHE A 95 32.17 -20.65 -26.79
C PHE A 95 33.20 -19.70 -27.42
N GLN A 96 32.79 -18.98 -28.46
CA GLN A 96 33.67 -18.09 -29.22
C GLN A 96 33.27 -16.61 -29.11
N ILE A 97 32.32 -16.28 -28.22
CA ILE A 97 31.85 -14.92 -27.99
C ILE A 97 31.40 -14.72 -26.54
N CYS A 98 31.79 -13.61 -25.92
CA CYS A 98 31.47 -13.26 -24.53
C CYS A 98 30.20 -12.42 -24.42
N ALA A 99 29.68 -12.30 -23.19
CA ALA A 99 28.48 -11.51 -22.90
C ALA A 99 28.63 -10.02 -23.25
N GLU A 100 29.80 -9.44 -23.00
CA GLU A 100 30.07 -8.00 -23.24
C GLU A 100 30.03 -7.66 -24.72
N GLU A 101 30.62 -8.50 -25.58
CA GLU A 101 30.60 -8.28 -27.03
C GLU A 101 29.19 -8.42 -27.58
N LEU A 102 28.42 -9.44 -27.13
CA LEU A 102 27.01 -9.60 -27.47
C LEU A 102 26.18 -8.38 -27.05
N GLY A 103 26.37 -7.89 -25.84
CA GLY A 103 25.72 -6.68 -25.34
C GLY A 103 26.03 -5.47 -26.21
N SER A 104 27.29 -5.28 -26.60
CA SER A 104 27.71 -4.15 -27.44
C SER A 104 27.07 -4.16 -28.85
N ILE A 105 26.84 -5.35 -29.41
CA ILE A 105 26.18 -5.52 -30.72
C ILE A 105 24.72 -5.07 -30.62
N VAL A 106 24.03 -5.47 -29.56
CA VAL A 106 22.59 -5.20 -29.39
C VAL A 106 22.33 -3.77 -28.90
N GLU A 107 23.04 -3.29 -27.87
CA GLU A 107 22.86 -1.94 -27.29
C GLU A 107 23.15 -0.84 -28.33
N GLY A 108 24.22 -1.01 -29.11
CA GLY A 108 24.63 -0.04 -30.12
C GLY A 108 23.86 -0.12 -31.44
N HIS A 109 22.96 -1.11 -31.60
CA HIS A 109 22.37 -1.48 -32.90
C HIS A 109 23.43 -1.56 -34.01
N ASP A 110 24.62 -2.09 -33.68
CA ASP A 110 25.79 -1.98 -34.53
C ASP A 110 25.80 -3.08 -35.61
N VAL A 111 25.11 -2.77 -36.70
CA VAL A 111 25.00 -3.65 -37.88
C VAL A 111 26.39 -3.97 -38.48
N LYS A 112 27.42 -3.14 -38.25
CA LYS A 112 28.77 -3.40 -38.76
C LYS A 112 29.44 -4.49 -37.94
N LYS A 113 29.37 -4.43 -36.61
CA LYS A 113 29.84 -5.52 -35.73
C LYS A 113 29.09 -6.81 -35.99
N LEU A 114 27.78 -6.75 -36.18
CA LEU A 114 26.99 -7.93 -36.54
C LEU A 114 27.48 -8.59 -37.84
N LYS A 115 27.81 -7.80 -38.86
CA LYS A 115 28.38 -8.32 -40.13
C LYS A 115 29.78 -8.91 -39.97
N ILE A 116 30.61 -8.36 -39.07
CA ILE A 116 31.94 -8.92 -38.75
C ILE A 116 31.82 -10.32 -38.14
N HIS A 117 30.72 -10.61 -37.43
CA HIS A 117 30.44 -11.91 -36.84
C HIS A 117 29.56 -12.81 -37.75
N ASP A 118 29.56 -12.58 -39.07
CA ASP A 118 28.80 -13.36 -40.05
C ASP A 118 27.27 -13.36 -39.79
N GLY A 119 26.75 -12.26 -39.24
CA GLY A 119 25.33 -12.08 -38.98
C GLY A 119 24.80 -12.94 -37.84
N VAL A 120 23.49 -13.24 -37.89
CA VAL A 120 22.83 -14.03 -36.85
C VAL A 120 23.29 -15.49 -36.87
N GLU A 121 23.58 -16.04 -38.06
CA GLU A 121 24.08 -17.41 -38.25
C GLU A 121 25.46 -17.59 -37.61
N GLY A 122 26.40 -16.69 -37.88
CA GLY A 122 27.73 -16.76 -37.26
C GLY A 122 27.70 -16.55 -35.75
N ILE A 123 26.82 -15.70 -35.23
CA ILE A 123 26.64 -15.56 -33.77
C ILE A 123 26.07 -16.83 -33.15
N ALA A 124 25.09 -17.47 -33.80
CA ALA A 124 24.53 -18.73 -33.33
C ALA A 124 25.60 -19.83 -33.26
N GLU A 125 26.46 -19.92 -34.29
CA GLU A 125 27.58 -20.86 -34.34
C GLU A 125 28.65 -20.56 -33.26
N LYS A 126 29.02 -19.29 -33.07
CA LYS A 126 29.94 -18.86 -32.01
C LYS A 126 29.40 -19.13 -30.60
N LEU A 127 28.09 -19.11 -30.43
CA LEU A 127 27.38 -19.51 -29.22
C LEU A 127 27.21 -21.03 -29.09
N GLY A 128 27.65 -21.84 -30.06
CA GLY A 128 27.46 -23.30 -30.05
C GLY A 128 26.00 -23.72 -30.18
N THR A 129 25.17 -22.92 -30.85
CA THR A 129 23.74 -23.16 -31.06
C THR A 129 23.39 -23.22 -32.54
N THR A 130 22.29 -23.89 -32.87
CA THR A 130 21.75 -23.91 -34.24
C THR A 130 20.41 -23.20 -34.28
N ILE A 131 20.18 -22.38 -35.32
CA ILE A 131 18.92 -21.66 -35.57
C ILE A 131 17.67 -22.56 -35.59
N THR A 132 17.80 -23.85 -35.88
CA THR A 132 16.66 -24.78 -35.92
C THR A 132 16.46 -25.54 -34.61
N LYS A 133 17.54 -25.83 -33.88
CA LYS A 133 17.50 -26.67 -32.66
C LYS A 133 17.56 -25.87 -31.36
N GLY A 134 18.04 -24.62 -31.40
CA GLY A 134 18.30 -23.82 -30.21
C GLY A 134 19.37 -24.45 -29.32
N ILE A 135 19.28 -24.20 -28.01
CA ILE A 135 20.21 -24.74 -27.01
C ILE A 135 19.92 -26.22 -26.72
N SER A 136 20.98 -27.00 -26.46
CA SER A 136 20.86 -28.36 -25.91
C SER A 136 20.69 -28.34 -24.39
N THR A 137 19.78 -29.16 -23.85
CA THR A 137 19.55 -29.23 -22.38
C THR A 137 20.81 -29.57 -21.59
N SER A 138 21.75 -30.32 -22.19
CA SER A 138 23.01 -30.70 -21.55
C SER A 138 23.98 -29.52 -21.35
N GLU A 139 23.79 -28.40 -22.03
CA GLU A 139 24.70 -27.25 -22.00
C GLU A 139 24.25 -26.13 -21.04
N ILE A 140 23.08 -26.28 -20.41
CA ILE A 140 22.46 -25.26 -19.56
C ILE A 140 23.39 -24.84 -18.42
N ASP A 141 23.90 -25.79 -17.65
CA ASP A 141 24.77 -25.52 -16.50
C ASP A 141 26.11 -24.86 -16.90
N ARG A 142 26.61 -25.21 -18.09
CA ARG A 142 27.82 -24.59 -18.64
C ARG A 142 27.57 -23.14 -19.04
N ARG A 143 26.45 -22.87 -19.73
CA ARG A 143 26.06 -21.51 -20.14
C ARG A 143 25.75 -20.60 -18.95
N GLN A 144 25.06 -21.11 -17.93
CA GLN A 144 24.77 -20.36 -16.71
C GLN A 144 26.02 -19.91 -15.97
N ARG A 145 27.09 -20.72 -15.98
CA ARG A 145 28.37 -20.35 -15.36
C ARG A 145 29.11 -19.26 -16.11
N VAL A 146 29.03 -19.23 -17.44
CA VAL A 146 29.76 -18.28 -18.29
C VAL A 146 28.99 -16.97 -18.49
N TYR A 147 27.71 -17.06 -18.81
CA TYR A 147 26.88 -15.89 -19.16
C TYR A 147 25.98 -15.41 -18.01
N GLY A 148 25.90 -16.16 -16.92
CA GLY A 148 25.01 -15.85 -15.79
C GLY A 148 23.58 -16.34 -16.00
N VAL A 149 22.71 -15.91 -15.09
CA VAL A 149 21.28 -16.23 -15.07
C VAL A 149 20.45 -14.99 -15.34
N ASN A 150 19.31 -15.14 -16.03
CA ASN A 150 18.39 -14.03 -16.33
C ASN A 150 17.51 -13.68 -15.11
N ARG A 151 18.10 -13.45 -13.93
CA ARG A 151 17.38 -13.11 -12.70
C ARG A 151 17.92 -11.81 -12.12
N PHE A 152 17.03 -10.85 -11.90
CA PHE A 152 17.38 -9.64 -11.16
C PHE A 152 17.76 -9.99 -9.73
N THR A 153 18.72 -9.25 -9.18
CA THR A 153 19.12 -9.37 -7.77
C THR A 153 17.95 -8.97 -6.89
N GLU A 154 17.29 -9.94 -6.25
CA GLU A 154 16.18 -9.67 -5.35
C GLU A 154 16.69 -9.13 -4.03
N THR A 155 15.99 -8.13 -3.47
CA THR A 155 16.25 -7.68 -2.10
C THR A 155 15.95 -8.83 -1.14
N PRO A 156 16.86 -9.15 -0.20
CA PRO A 156 16.65 -10.26 0.72
C PRO A 156 15.37 -10.07 1.54
N PRO A 157 14.64 -11.16 1.85
CA PRO A 157 13.43 -11.07 2.63
C PRO A 157 13.75 -10.52 4.03
N LYS A 158 12.94 -9.55 4.47
CA LYS A 158 13.06 -8.98 5.81
C LYS A 158 12.61 -10.02 6.84
N GLY A 159 13.45 -10.27 7.86
CA GLY A 159 13.12 -11.17 8.96
C GLY A 159 12.15 -10.56 9.96
N PHE A 160 11.58 -11.38 10.85
CA PHE A 160 10.66 -10.92 11.91
C PHE A 160 11.27 -9.81 12.80
N TRP A 161 12.54 -9.93 13.17
CA TRP A 161 13.24 -8.93 13.99
C TRP A 161 13.37 -7.56 13.34
N PHE A 162 13.36 -7.49 12.00
CA PHE A 162 13.31 -6.21 11.29
C PHE A 162 12.00 -5.49 11.62
N PHE A 163 10.86 -6.19 11.58
CA PHE A 163 9.54 -5.62 11.88
C PHE A 163 9.40 -5.25 13.36
N VAL A 164 10.01 -6.02 14.26
CA VAL A 164 10.08 -5.65 15.69
C VAL A 164 10.84 -4.33 15.87
N TRP A 165 11.99 -4.19 15.21
CA TRP A 165 12.78 -2.96 15.27
C TRP A 165 12.05 -1.77 14.66
N GLU A 166 11.38 -1.96 13.52
CA GLU A 166 10.56 -0.95 12.87
C GLU A 166 9.39 -0.50 13.76
N ALA A 167 8.69 -1.44 14.42
CA ALA A 167 7.60 -1.14 15.34
C ALA A 167 8.06 -0.35 16.58
N VAL A 168 9.25 -0.62 17.13
CA VAL A 168 9.81 0.13 18.28
C VAL A 168 10.20 1.57 17.92
N GLN A 169 10.49 1.85 16.65
CA GLN A 169 10.88 3.19 16.18
C GLN A 169 9.70 4.16 16.04
N ASP A 170 8.47 3.74 16.31
CA ASP A 170 7.33 4.65 16.39
C ASP A 170 7.58 5.71 17.48
N THR A 171 7.46 6.99 17.09
CA THR A 171 7.71 8.13 17.98
C THR A 171 6.79 8.11 19.21
N THR A 172 5.57 7.59 19.06
CA THR A 172 4.62 7.48 20.16
C THR A 172 5.07 6.44 21.20
N LEU A 173 5.48 5.26 20.75
CA LEU A 173 6.01 4.19 21.60
C LEU A 173 7.35 4.57 22.24
N MET A 174 8.20 5.33 21.53
CA MET A 174 9.43 5.86 22.11
C MET A 174 9.16 6.86 23.25
N ILE A 175 8.23 7.80 23.07
CA ILE A 175 7.84 8.74 24.13
C ILE A 175 7.30 7.98 25.33
N LEU A 176 6.42 7.01 25.10
CA LEU A 176 5.87 6.18 26.16
C LEU A 176 6.94 5.34 26.87
N GLY A 177 7.95 4.84 26.14
CA GLY A 177 9.10 4.14 26.72
C GLY A 177 9.92 5.03 27.64
N ILE A 178 10.12 6.31 27.28
CA ILE A 178 10.77 7.30 28.15
C ILE A 178 9.91 7.55 29.40
N CYS A 179 8.59 7.72 29.25
CA CYS A 179 7.67 7.87 30.37
C CYS A 179 7.68 6.65 31.30
N ALA A 180 7.72 5.44 30.74
CA ALA A 180 7.80 4.18 31.50
C ALA A 180 9.10 4.11 32.31
N PHE A 181 10.23 4.51 31.70
CA PHE A 181 11.52 4.57 32.39
C PHE A 181 11.51 5.57 33.55
N VAL A 182 10.99 6.78 33.33
CA VAL A 182 10.85 7.80 34.38
C VAL A 182 9.91 7.33 35.49
N SER A 183 8.77 6.73 35.13
CA SER A 183 7.79 6.20 36.09
C SER A 183 8.39 5.06 36.93
N LEU A 184 9.13 4.14 36.32
CA LEU A 184 9.83 3.07 37.02
C LEU A 184 10.88 3.63 37.99
N LEU A 185 11.66 4.62 37.58
CA LEU A 185 12.69 5.23 38.41
C LEU A 185 12.10 5.98 39.60
N VAL A 186 11.07 6.80 39.36
CA VAL A 186 10.35 7.51 40.42
C VAL A 186 9.71 6.53 41.39
N GLY A 187 9.00 5.52 40.88
CA GLY A 187 8.31 4.52 41.72
C GLY A 187 9.27 3.73 42.63
N ILE A 188 10.43 3.31 42.12
CA ILE A 188 11.46 2.63 42.93
C ILE A 188 12.02 3.56 44.02
N VAL A 189 12.21 4.85 43.71
CA VAL A 189 12.75 5.83 44.67
C VAL A 189 11.74 6.16 45.76
N THR A 190 10.45 6.30 45.42
CA THR A 190 9.42 6.71 46.39
C THR A 190 8.88 5.57 47.23
N GLU A 191 8.64 4.40 46.64
CA GLU A 191 7.92 3.29 47.30
C GLU A 191 8.80 2.05 47.54
N GLY A 192 10.03 2.04 47.00
CA GLY A 192 10.98 0.95 47.14
C GLY A 192 10.67 -0.28 46.27
N TRP A 193 11.66 -1.15 46.14
CA TRP A 193 11.52 -2.43 45.42
C TRP A 193 10.86 -3.49 46.31
N PRO A 194 9.87 -4.27 45.83
CA PRO A 194 9.36 -4.38 44.46
C PRO A 194 8.05 -3.60 44.17
N LYS A 195 7.40 -3.02 45.19
CA LYS A 195 6.05 -2.47 45.08
C LYS A 195 5.94 -1.27 44.14
N GLY A 196 6.88 -0.32 44.22
CA GLY A 196 6.89 0.86 43.37
C GLY A 196 7.30 0.59 41.92
N ALA A 197 7.77 -0.61 41.60
CA ALA A 197 8.19 -0.96 40.24
C ALA A 197 7.02 -1.45 39.36
N HIS A 198 5.87 -1.78 39.94
CA HIS A 198 4.77 -2.44 39.22
C HIS A 198 4.16 -1.56 38.13
N ASP A 199 3.95 -0.27 38.38
CA ASP A 199 3.34 0.63 37.40
C ASP A 199 4.23 0.83 36.17
N GLY A 200 5.53 1.07 36.37
CA GLY A 200 6.51 1.21 35.28
C GLY A 200 6.71 -0.09 34.51
N LEU A 201 6.77 -1.24 35.22
CA LEU A 201 6.91 -2.56 34.59
C LEU A 201 5.67 -2.92 33.77
N GLY A 202 4.48 -2.51 34.21
CA GLY A 202 3.23 -2.67 33.48
C GLY A 202 3.22 -1.93 32.13
N ILE A 203 3.71 -0.69 32.10
CA ILE A 203 3.82 0.07 30.84
C ILE A 203 4.83 -0.60 29.91
N VAL A 204 5.99 -1.03 30.41
CA VAL A 204 7.01 -1.71 29.59
C VAL A 204 6.48 -3.00 28.97
N ALA A 205 5.84 -3.86 29.76
CA ALA A 205 5.28 -5.11 29.22
C ALA A 205 4.09 -4.86 28.27
N SER A 206 3.36 -3.74 28.42
CA SER A 206 2.32 -3.32 27.46
C SER A 206 2.92 -2.92 26.12
N ILE A 207 3.99 -2.12 26.13
CA ILE A 207 4.72 -1.74 24.91
C ILE A 207 5.24 -2.99 24.21
N LEU A 208 5.83 -3.94 24.95
CA LEU A 208 6.32 -5.19 24.37
C LEU A 208 5.20 -6.02 23.73
N LEU A 209 4.03 -6.11 24.38
CA LEU A 209 2.88 -6.81 23.83
C LEU A 209 2.40 -6.15 22.52
N VAL A 210 2.24 -4.83 22.52
CA VAL A 210 1.82 -4.06 21.34
C VAL A 210 2.82 -4.23 20.19
N VAL A 211 4.11 -4.04 20.44
CA VAL A 211 5.18 -4.23 19.45
C VAL A 211 5.15 -5.65 18.87
N PHE A 212 4.94 -6.66 19.71
CA PHE A 212 4.89 -8.06 19.26
C PHE A 212 3.68 -8.32 18.35
N VAL A 213 2.50 -7.81 18.72
CA VAL A 213 1.27 -7.95 17.92
C VAL A 213 1.41 -7.22 16.59
N THR A 214 1.87 -5.97 16.60
CA THR A 214 2.10 -5.17 15.40
C THR A 214 3.14 -5.82 14.48
N ALA A 215 4.30 -6.23 15.01
CA ALA A 215 5.33 -6.89 14.21
C ALA A 215 4.86 -8.23 13.62
N THR A 216 4.04 -8.99 14.36
CA THR A 216 3.44 -10.23 13.84
C THR A 216 2.47 -9.96 12.71
N SER A 217 1.65 -8.91 12.83
CA SER A 217 0.72 -8.47 11.79
C SER A 217 1.46 -8.07 10.52
N ASP A 218 2.44 -7.17 10.63
CA ASP A 218 3.20 -6.63 9.49
C ASP A 218 4.05 -7.72 8.82
N TYR A 219 4.63 -8.62 9.62
CA TYR A 219 5.34 -9.79 9.09
C TYR A 219 4.41 -10.70 8.26
N LYS A 220 3.21 -10.99 8.75
CA LYS A 220 2.21 -11.77 7.99
C LYS A 220 1.78 -11.05 6.71
N GLN A 221 1.59 -9.74 6.75
CA GLN A 221 1.25 -8.94 5.58
C GLN A 221 2.37 -8.96 4.53
N SER A 222 3.63 -8.86 4.98
CA SER A 222 4.81 -8.98 4.11
C SER A 222 4.91 -10.36 3.44
N LEU A 223 4.59 -11.44 4.17
CA LEU A 223 4.54 -12.79 3.60
C LEU A 223 3.48 -12.89 2.50
N GLN A 224 2.27 -12.36 2.72
CA GLN A 224 1.20 -12.36 1.71
C GLN A 224 1.59 -11.58 0.46
N PHE A 225 2.21 -10.41 0.63
CA PHE A 225 2.71 -9.62 -0.49
C PHE A 225 3.78 -10.37 -1.29
N ARG A 226 4.67 -11.09 -0.60
CA ARG A 226 5.70 -11.90 -1.25
C ARG A 226 5.11 -13.05 -2.06
N ASP A 227 4.08 -13.70 -1.55
CA ASP A 227 3.40 -14.78 -2.28
C ASP A 227 2.71 -14.25 -3.54
N LEU A 228 2.10 -13.06 -3.46
CA LEU A 228 1.54 -12.36 -4.63
C LEU A 228 2.62 -11.98 -5.65
N ASP A 229 3.76 -11.46 -5.19
CA ASP A 229 4.89 -11.11 -6.07
C ASP A 229 5.47 -12.36 -6.76
N LYS A 230 5.55 -13.48 -6.04
CA LYS A 230 5.95 -14.78 -6.61
C LYS A 230 5.00 -15.28 -7.70
N GLU A 231 3.69 -15.08 -7.53
CA GLU A 231 2.69 -15.40 -8.56
C GLU A 231 2.81 -14.46 -9.77
N LYS A 232 2.95 -13.15 -9.55
CA LYS A 232 3.15 -12.14 -10.61
C LYS A 232 4.36 -12.47 -11.49
N LYS A 233 5.42 -13.02 -10.90
CA LYS A 233 6.66 -13.41 -11.58
C LYS A 233 6.52 -14.63 -12.49
N LYS A 234 5.40 -15.36 -12.51
CA LYS A 234 5.22 -16.54 -13.39
C LYS A 234 4.91 -16.15 -14.85
N ILE A 235 5.87 -15.50 -15.50
CA ILE A 235 5.80 -15.16 -16.91
C ILE A 235 6.46 -16.29 -17.72
N VAL A 236 5.69 -16.91 -18.62
CA VAL A 236 6.13 -18.03 -19.46
C VAL A 236 6.16 -17.64 -20.93
N MET A 237 7.22 -18.04 -21.62
CA MET A 237 7.47 -17.75 -23.03
C MET A 237 7.67 -19.04 -23.82
N GLN A 238 7.36 -19.03 -25.12
CA GLN A 238 7.66 -20.17 -26.00
C GLN A 238 9.10 -20.09 -26.50
N VAL A 239 9.89 -21.13 -26.24
CA VAL A 239 11.31 -21.21 -26.59
C VAL A 239 11.58 -22.52 -27.32
N THR A 240 12.43 -22.51 -28.35
CA THR A 240 12.94 -23.75 -28.95
C THR A 240 14.22 -24.19 -28.26
N ARG A 241 14.22 -25.40 -27.68
CA ARG A 241 15.43 -26.12 -27.22
C ARG A 241 15.38 -27.57 -27.73
N ASN A 242 16.51 -28.16 -28.07
CA ASN A 242 16.61 -29.48 -28.73
C ASN A 242 15.73 -29.65 -29.99
N GLY A 243 15.39 -28.57 -30.69
CA GLY A 243 14.46 -28.59 -31.83
C GLY A 243 12.99 -28.75 -31.46
N LEU A 244 12.65 -28.72 -30.17
CA LEU A 244 11.28 -28.79 -29.67
C LEU A 244 10.86 -27.43 -29.10
N ARG A 245 9.64 -26.99 -29.40
CA ARG A 245 9.04 -25.82 -28.76
C ARG A 245 8.54 -26.21 -27.37
N GLN A 246 8.99 -25.49 -26.36
CA GLN A 246 8.59 -25.69 -24.96
C GLN A 246 8.30 -24.35 -24.29
N LYS A 247 7.46 -24.39 -23.25
CA LYS A 247 7.20 -23.21 -22.41
C LYS A 247 8.27 -23.12 -21.34
N LEU A 248 8.94 -21.98 -21.26
CA LEU A 248 9.99 -21.71 -20.30
C LEU A 248 9.69 -20.40 -19.55
N SER A 249 10.09 -20.32 -18.28
CA SER A 249 10.08 -19.05 -17.54
C SER A 249 11.08 -18.06 -18.15
N ILE A 250 10.75 -16.77 -18.13
CA ILE A 250 11.68 -15.70 -18.55
C ILE A 250 13.01 -15.76 -17.79
N TYR A 251 12.98 -16.22 -16.55
CA TYR A 251 14.15 -16.27 -15.66
C TYR A 251 15.15 -17.38 -15.98
N ASP A 252 14.73 -18.36 -16.78
CA ASP A 252 15.56 -19.51 -17.16
C ASP A 252 16.08 -19.39 -18.60
N LEU A 253 15.86 -18.24 -19.25
CA LEU A 253 16.40 -17.91 -20.57
C LEU A 253 17.92 -17.72 -20.51
N LEU A 254 18.59 -18.18 -21.55
CA LEU A 254 20.05 -18.10 -21.69
C LEU A 254 20.45 -17.61 -23.09
N PRO A 255 21.64 -17.00 -23.24
CA PRO A 255 22.14 -16.63 -24.56
C PRO A 255 22.23 -17.82 -25.52
N GLY A 256 21.60 -17.66 -26.69
CA GLY A 256 21.45 -18.70 -27.72
C GLY A 256 20.08 -19.38 -27.75
N ASP A 257 19.18 -19.05 -26.81
CA ASP A 257 17.78 -19.49 -26.87
C ASP A 257 17.04 -18.82 -28.02
N ILE A 258 16.12 -19.58 -28.62
CA ILE A 258 15.28 -19.08 -29.71
C ILE A 258 13.89 -18.82 -29.15
N VAL A 259 13.60 -17.55 -28.90
CA VAL A 259 12.34 -17.10 -28.33
C VAL A 259 11.33 -16.82 -29.45
N HIS A 260 10.14 -17.41 -29.34
CA HIS A 260 9.02 -17.11 -30.23
C HIS A 260 8.15 -16.05 -29.58
N LEU A 261 8.18 -14.84 -30.15
CA LEU A 261 7.34 -13.73 -29.72
C LEU A 261 6.05 -13.70 -30.53
N SER A 262 4.92 -13.61 -29.85
CA SER A 262 3.61 -13.35 -30.44
C SER A 262 3.16 -11.92 -30.12
N ILE A 263 2.14 -11.45 -30.84
CA ILE A 263 1.54 -10.13 -30.57
C ILE A 263 1.05 -10.09 -29.12
N GLY A 264 1.54 -9.12 -28.34
CA GLY A 264 1.19 -8.94 -26.93
C GLY A 264 2.10 -9.66 -25.93
N ASP A 265 3.15 -10.34 -26.39
CA ASP A 265 4.20 -10.87 -25.52
C ASP A 265 5.20 -9.78 -25.11
N GLN A 266 5.75 -9.92 -23.90
CA GLN A 266 6.84 -9.08 -23.42
C GLN A 266 8.18 -9.58 -23.98
N VAL A 267 9.05 -8.66 -24.40
CA VAL A 267 10.43 -9.00 -24.80
C VAL A 267 11.22 -9.29 -23.52
N PRO A 268 11.65 -10.54 -23.27
CA PRO A 268 12.15 -10.96 -21.95
C PRO A 268 13.65 -10.66 -21.73
N ALA A 269 14.38 -10.40 -22.82
CA ALA A 269 15.78 -10.04 -22.84
C ALA A 269 16.13 -9.44 -24.21
N ASP A 270 17.23 -8.68 -24.25
CA ASP A 270 17.81 -8.18 -25.50
C ASP A 270 18.22 -9.33 -26.43
N GLY A 271 18.01 -9.15 -27.74
CA GLY A 271 18.25 -10.21 -28.70
C GLY A 271 18.33 -9.73 -30.14
N LEU A 272 18.68 -10.66 -31.02
CA LEU A 272 18.77 -10.43 -32.46
C LEU A 272 17.52 -10.93 -33.16
N PHE A 273 16.95 -10.11 -34.03
CA PHE A 273 15.83 -10.53 -34.86
C PHE A 273 16.29 -11.53 -35.93
N MET A 274 15.67 -12.71 -35.93
CA MET A 274 16.06 -13.83 -36.80
C MET A 274 15.12 -13.97 -38.01
N SER A 275 13.82 -14.07 -37.77
CA SER A 275 12.80 -14.18 -38.81
C SER A 275 11.42 -13.84 -38.26
N GLY A 276 10.55 -13.29 -39.11
CA GLY A 276 9.20 -12.87 -38.74
C GLY A 276 8.63 -11.87 -39.74
N TYR A 277 7.36 -11.51 -39.56
CA TYR A 277 6.67 -10.54 -40.40
C TYR A 277 6.29 -9.31 -39.59
N SER A 278 6.64 -8.12 -40.11
CA SER A 278 6.21 -6.82 -39.57
C SER A 278 6.33 -6.70 -38.05
N LEU A 279 7.47 -7.10 -37.49
CA LEU A 279 7.75 -6.95 -36.06
C LEU A 279 7.78 -5.47 -35.70
N LEU A 280 6.88 -5.05 -34.83
CA LEU A 280 6.82 -3.73 -34.25
C LEU A 280 6.96 -3.89 -32.74
N ILE A 281 8.04 -3.33 -32.18
CA ILE A 281 8.31 -3.34 -30.74
C ILE A 281 8.01 -1.94 -30.21
N ASN A 282 7.30 -1.88 -29.09
CA ASN A 282 7.09 -0.62 -28.40
C ASN A 282 8.27 -0.30 -27.49
N GLU A 283 9.07 0.71 -27.85
CA GLU A 283 10.23 1.18 -27.06
C GLU A 283 9.88 2.34 -26.12
N SER A 284 8.59 2.68 -25.95
CA SER A 284 8.15 3.82 -25.12
C SER A 284 8.69 3.76 -23.69
N SER A 285 8.88 2.56 -23.15
CA SER A 285 9.42 2.33 -21.80
C SER A 285 10.90 2.76 -21.66
N LEU A 286 11.65 2.80 -22.76
CA LEU A 286 13.08 3.15 -22.79
C LEU A 286 13.32 4.59 -23.22
N THR A 287 12.60 5.09 -24.23
CA THR A 287 12.90 6.37 -24.90
C THR A 287 11.94 7.50 -24.51
N GLY A 288 10.76 7.19 -23.96
CA GLY A 288 9.76 8.17 -23.54
C GLY A 288 9.05 8.92 -24.67
N GLU A 289 9.41 8.67 -25.93
CA GLU A 289 8.70 9.18 -27.11
C GLU A 289 7.67 8.14 -27.58
N SER A 290 6.42 8.56 -27.77
CA SER A 290 5.29 7.68 -28.14
C SER A 290 4.89 7.93 -29.58
N GLU A 291 4.82 6.86 -30.38
CA GLU A 291 3.71 6.46 -31.29
C GLU A 291 4.21 5.28 -32.16
N PRO A 292 3.56 4.09 -32.16
CA PRO A 292 2.11 3.90 -32.31
C PRO A 292 1.38 3.26 -31.11
N VAL A 293 0.06 3.43 -31.14
CA VAL A 293 -0.92 3.20 -30.06
C VAL A 293 -1.60 1.81 -30.10
N ASN A 294 -1.85 1.28 -28.89
CA ASN A 294 -2.66 0.13 -28.41
C ASN A 294 -2.08 -1.29 -28.68
N VAL A 295 -1.94 -2.20 -27.69
CA VAL A 295 -2.67 -2.36 -26.41
C VAL A 295 -1.86 -3.12 -25.33
N ALA A 296 -1.90 -2.56 -24.12
CA ALA A 296 -2.19 -3.17 -22.82
C ALA A 296 -1.64 -4.56 -22.47
N LYS A 297 -0.45 -4.59 -21.86
CA LYS A 297 -0.15 -5.46 -20.70
C LYS A 297 0.78 -4.76 -19.70
N GLU A 298 1.70 -3.92 -20.18
CA GLU A 298 2.64 -3.21 -19.31
C GLU A 298 2.14 -1.86 -18.78
N SER A 299 1.14 -1.25 -19.42
CA SER A 299 0.45 -0.05 -18.93
C SER A 299 -0.85 -0.36 -18.17
N ALA A 300 -1.20 -1.65 -18.04
CA ALA A 300 -2.41 -2.07 -17.39
C ALA A 300 -2.18 -2.24 -15.89
N ASP A 301 -2.86 -1.44 -15.07
CA ASP A 301 -2.85 -1.59 -13.61
C ASP A 301 -3.43 -2.94 -13.15
N VAL A 302 -4.22 -3.61 -14.00
CA VAL A 302 -4.85 -4.91 -13.75
C VAL A 302 -4.75 -5.79 -15.01
N ILE A 303 -4.15 -6.97 -14.88
CA ILE A 303 -4.08 -7.99 -15.94
C ILE A 303 -5.13 -9.06 -15.65
N ILE A 304 -6.03 -9.27 -16.61
CA ILE A 304 -7.04 -10.33 -16.54
C ILE A 304 -6.45 -11.58 -17.20
N LEU A 305 -6.45 -12.69 -16.47
CA LEU A 305 -5.85 -13.95 -16.92
C LEU A 305 -6.79 -14.77 -17.82
N ASP A 306 -8.08 -14.46 -17.82
CA ASP A 306 -9.10 -15.09 -18.63
C ASP A 306 -9.77 -14.09 -19.60
N ASP A 307 -10.19 -14.55 -20.78
CA ASP A 307 -10.85 -13.71 -21.77
C ASP A 307 -12.35 -13.49 -21.46
N ASN A 308 -12.71 -13.44 -20.17
CA ASN A 308 -14.10 -13.35 -19.74
C ASN A 308 -14.46 -11.95 -19.21
N PHE A 309 -15.43 -11.31 -19.84
CA PHE A 309 -15.98 -10.02 -19.39
C PHE A 309 -16.57 -10.08 -17.97
N SER A 310 -16.99 -11.26 -17.48
CA SER A 310 -17.43 -11.41 -16.08
C SER A 310 -16.33 -11.08 -15.08
N THR A 311 -15.07 -11.24 -15.45
CA THR A 311 -13.93 -10.92 -14.59
C THR A 311 -13.81 -9.42 -14.37
N ILE A 312 -14.12 -8.60 -15.38
CA ILE A 312 -14.17 -7.13 -15.24
C ILE A 312 -15.24 -6.71 -14.23
N VAL A 313 -16.43 -7.33 -14.30
CA VAL A 313 -17.51 -7.08 -13.33
C VAL A 313 -17.08 -7.48 -11.93
N THR A 314 -16.39 -8.61 -11.79
CA THR A 314 -15.86 -9.10 -10.52
C THR A 314 -14.82 -8.15 -9.94
N VAL A 315 -13.87 -7.66 -10.75
CA VAL A 315 -12.89 -6.64 -10.34
C VAL A 315 -13.59 -5.36 -9.90
N GLY A 316 -14.59 -4.89 -10.64
CA GLY A 316 -15.39 -3.72 -10.25
C GLY A 316 -16.12 -3.92 -8.92
N LYS A 317 -16.65 -5.12 -8.67
CA LYS A 317 -17.31 -5.50 -7.42
C LYS A 317 -16.32 -5.50 -6.24
N TRP A 318 -15.12 -6.06 -6.43
CA TRP A 318 -14.04 -6.02 -5.43
C TRP A 318 -13.57 -4.59 -5.15
N GLY A 319 -13.39 -3.75 -6.16
CA GLY A 319 -13.02 -2.34 -5.99
C GLY A 319 -14.05 -1.56 -5.16
N ARG A 320 -15.35 -1.77 -5.42
CA ARG A 320 -16.44 -1.20 -4.59
C ARG A 320 -16.41 -1.72 -3.16
N SER A 321 -16.12 -3.02 -2.97
CA SER A 321 -16.03 -3.63 -1.65
C SER A 321 -14.89 -3.04 -0.83
N VAL A 322 -13.70 -2.88 -1.42
CA VAL A 322 -12.54 -2.27 -0.74
C VAL A 322 -12.89 -0.85 -0.26
N TYR A 323 -13.47 -0.03 -1.13
CA TYR A 323 -13.87 1.33 -0.75
C TYR A 323 -14.85 1.35 0.44
N VAL A 324 -15.89 0.52 0.38
CA VAL A 324 -16.90 0.40 1.44
C VAL A 324 -16.30 -0.17 2.73
N ASN A 325 -15.41 -1.15 2.64
CA ASN A 325 -14.72 -1.75 3.80
C ASN A 325 -13.83 -0.72 4.51
N ILE A 326 -13.11 0.12 3.77
CA ILE A 326 -12.33 1.23 4.34
C ILE A 326 -13.27 2.23 5.04
N GLN A 327 -14.43 2.57 4.45
CA GLN A 327 -15.39 3.45 5.12
C GLN A 327 -15.92 2.85 6.44
N LYS A 328 -16.23 1.54 6.47
CA LYS A 328 -16.65 0.84 7.70
C LYS A 328 -15.59 0.90 8.79
N PHE A 329 -14.33 0.61 8.42
CA PHE A 329 -13.19 0.71 9.34
C PHE A 329 -13.02 2.14 9.88
N VAL A 330 -13.04 3.15 9.01
CA VAL A 330 -12.91 4.55 9.43
C VAL A 330 -14.08 4.99 10.31
N GLN A 331 -15.31 4.55 10.04
CA GLN A 331 -16.47 4.82 10.91
C GLN A 331 -16.24 4.26 12.32
N PHE A 332 -15.80 3.01 12.42
CA PHE A 332 -15.48 2.36 13.69
C PHE A 332 -14.37 3.11 14.43
N GLN A 333 -13.22 3.33 13.78
CA GLN A 333 -12.05 3.99 14.36
C GLN A 333 -12.36 5.39 14.87
N LEU A 334 -13.03 6.21 14.05
CA LEU A 334 -13.38 7.58 14.44
C LEU A 334 -14.34 7.60 15.63
N THR A 335 -15.30 6.67 15.68
CA THR A 335 -16.23 6.56 16.81
C THR A 335 -15.46 6.30 18.10
N VAL A 336 -14.52 5.35 18.09
CA VAL A 336 -13.77 5.03 19.32
C VAL A 336 -12.84 6.16 19.73
N ASN A 337 -12.11 6.75 18.78
CA ASN A 337 -11.21 7.88 19.05
C ASN A 337 -11.95 9.08 19.63
N VAL A 338 -13.13 9.42 19.08
CA VAL A 338 -13.97 10.52 19.60
C VAL A 338 -14.42 10.22 21.02
N VAL A 339 -14.88 8.99 21.32
CA VAL A 339 -15.34 8.63 22.67
C VAL A 339 -14.19 8.64 23.66
N ALA A 340 -13.06 8.00 23.32
CA ALA A 340 -11.89 7.97 24.18
C ALA A 340 -11.41 9.37 24.53
N LEU A 341 -11.35 10.28 23.55
CA LEU A 341 -10.97 11.67 23.77
C LEU A 341 -11.96 12.40 24.69
N VAL A 342 -13.26 12.36 24.37
CA VAL A 342 -14.29 13.10 25.11
C VAL A 342 -14.43 12.59 26.54
N VAL A 343 -14.41 11.28 26.75
CA VAL A 343 -14.50 10.65 28.08
C VAL A 343 -13.30 11.02 28.92
N ASN A 344 -12.08 10.87 28.40
CA ASN A 344 -10.86 11.16 29.16
C ASN A 344 -10.74 12.65 29.47
N PHE A 345 -11.07 13.52 28.51
CA PHE A 345 -11.06 14.96 28.72
C PHE A 345 -12.09 15.40 29.77
N THR A 346 -13.33 14.92 29.65
CA THR A 346 -14.41 15.27 30.58
C THR A 346 -14.10 14.79 31.99
N SER A 347 -13.59 13.56 32.14
CA SER A 347 -13.18 13.03 33.45
C SER A 347 -12.02 13.84 34.04
N ALA A 348 -10.97 14.11 33.26
CA ALA A 348 -9.84 14.90 33.74
C ALA A 348 -10.27 16.31 34.22
N CYS A 349 -11.24 16.94 33.56
CA CYS A 349 -11.78 18.25 33.98
C CYS A 349 -12.66 18.18 35.23
N LEU A 350 -13.46 17.11 35.40
CA LEU A 350 -14.45 17.02 36.49
C LEU A 350 -13.89 16.38 37.76
N THR A 351 -13.21 15.24 37.63
CA THR A 351 -12.71 14.45 38.77
C THR A 351 -11.23 14.64 39.03
N GLY A 352 -10.51 15.30 38.12
CA GLY A 352 -9.05 15.51 38.22
C GLY A 352 -8.21 14.28 37.85
N ASN A 353 -8.83 13.11 37.65
CA ASN A 353 -8.18 11.86 37.29
C ASN A 353 -8.81 11.25 36.04
N ALA A 354 -7.97 10.61 35.22
CA ALA A 354 -8.45 9.86 34.06
C ALA A 354 -8.99 8.48 34.52
N PRO A 355 -10.13 8.03 33.96
CA PRO A 355 -10.78 6.79 34.34
C PRO A 355 -10.09 5.57 33.72
N LEU A 356 -9.37 5.79 32.61
CA LEU A 356 -8.63 4.80 31.85
C LEU A 356 -7.14 5.08 32.01
N THR A 357 -6.39 4.03 32.34
CA THR A 357 -4.92 4.13 32.45
C THR A 357 -4.27 4.12 31.07
N ALA A 358 -3.00 4.53 31.00
CA ALA A 358 -2.23 4.51 29.75
C ALA A 358 -2.17 3.09 29.14
N VAL A 359 -1.99 2.06 29.99
CA VAL A 359 -1.98 0.64 29.57
C VAL A 359 -3.31 0.21 28.96
N GLN A 360 -4.42 0.59 29.59
CA GLN A 360 -5.76 0.28 29.10
C GLN A 360 -6.06 0.97 27.76
N LEU A 361 -5.58 2.21 27.56
CA LEU A 361 -5.72 2.91 26.29
C LEU A 361 -4.87 2.29 25.17
N LEU A 362 -3.66 1.80 25.47
CA LEU A 362 -2.85 1.06 24.50
C LEU A 362 -3.50 -0.25 24.08
N TRP A 363 -4.07 -0.98 25.04
CA TRP A 363 -4.84 -2.19 24.76
C TRP A 363 -6.01 -1.90 23.82
N VAL A 364 -6.78 -0.86 24.13
CA VAL A 364 -7.92 -0.43 23.30
C VAL A 364 -7.46 -0.03 21.90
N ASN A 365 -6.39 0.77 21.77
CA ASN A 365 -5.82 1.15 20.48
C ASN A 365 -5.35 -0.06 19.68
N MET A 366 -4.72 -1.06 20.32
CA MET A 366 -4.29 -2.27 19.64
C MET A 366 -5.48 -3.06 19.08
N ILE A 367 -6.57 -3.20 19.84
CA ILE A 367 -7.82 -3.82 19.37
C ILE A 367 -8.37 -3.06 18.15
N MET A 368 -8.46 -1.73 18.23
CA MET A 368 -9.05 -0.92 17.18
C MET A 368 -8.23 -0.89 15.88
N ASP A 369 -6.94 -0.60 16.02
CA ASP A 369 -6.08 -0.24 14.89
C ASP A 369 -5.65 -1.49 14.11
N THR A 370 -5.29 -2.57 14.81
CA THR A 370 -4.75 -3.78 14.15
C THR A 370 -5.83 -4.83 13.93
N LEU A 371 -6.55 -5.20 14.99
CA LEU A 371 -7.55 -6.26 14.93
C LEU A 371 -8.83 -5.79 14.23
N GLY A 372 -9.31 -4.59 14.56
CA GLY A 372 -10.49 -3.98 13.95
C GLY A 372 -10.30 -3.66 12.46
N ALA A 373 -9.10 -3.18 12.08
CA ALA A 373 -8.75 -3.01 10.66
C ALA A 373 -8.78 -4.35 9.92
N LEU A 374 -8.15 -5.40 10.48
CA LEU A 374 -8.13 -6.72 9.87
C LEU A 374 -9.55 -7.30 9.72
N ALA A 375 -10.41 -7.15 10.73
CA ALA A 375 -11.77 -7.68 10.73
C ALA A 375 -12.69 -6.98 9.72
N LEU A 376 -12.69 -5.64 9.70
CA LEU A 376 -13.59 -4.85 8.85
C LEU A 376 -13.07 -4.66 7.41
N ALA A 377 -11.75 -4.67 7.19
CA ALA A 377 -11.19 -4.52 5.85
C ALA A 377 -11.36 -5.77 4.97
N THR A 378 -11.42 -6.96 5.58
CA THR A 378 -11.40 -8.27 4.90
C THR A 378 -12.78 -8.81 4.51
N GLU A 379 -13.84 -8.00 4.60
CA GLU A 379 -15.18 -8.48 4.26
C GLU A 379 -15.35 -8.77 2.76
N PRO A 380 -15.96 -9.92 2.40
CA PRO A 380 -16.16 -10.29 1.01
C PRO A 380 -17.23 -9.44 0.31
N PRO A 381 -17.14 -9.27 -1.02
CA PRO A 381 -18.04 -8.42 -1.78
C PRO A 381 -19.47 -8.96 -1.87
N THR A 382 -20.47 -8.14 -1.55
CA THR A 382 -21.90 -8.47 -1.69
C THR A 382 -22.49 -8.02 -3.04
N ASP A 383 -23.50 -8.72 -3.55
CA ASP A 383 -24.12 -8.40 -4.84
C ASP A 383 -24.91 -7.07 -4.82
N ASP A 384 -25.35 -6.65 -3.64
CA ASP A 384 -26.03 -5.36 -3.46
C ASP A 384 -25.14 -4.15 -3.79
N LEU A 385 -23.81 -4.31 -3.72
CA LEU A 385 -22.86 -3.24 -4.08
C LEU A 385 -22.99 -2.80 -5.54
N MET A 386 -23.46 -3.68 -6.43
CA MET A 386 -23.63 -3.38 -7.85
C MET A 386 -24.89 -2.57 -8.15
N LYS A 387 -25.89 -2.61 -7.25
CA LYS A 387 -27.14 -1.85 -7.39
C LYS A 387 -26.96 -0.36 -7.06
N ARG A 388 -25.86 0.01 -6.40
CA ARG A 388 -25.55 1.38 -5.99
C ARG A 388 -24.95 2.19 -7.15
N ALA A 389 -25.26 3.48 -7.17
CA ALA A 389 -24.62 4.44 -8.06
C ALA A 389 -23.11 4.54 -7.75
N PRO A 390 -22.25 4.79 -8.75
CA PRO A 390 -20.81 4.93 -8.53
C PRO A 390 -20.49 6.18 -7.71
N VAL A 391 -19.51 6.07 -6.81
CA VAL A 391 -19.06 7.18 -5.98
C VAL A 391 -18.28 8.18 -6.85
N GLY A 392 -18.67 9.46 -6.81
CA GLY A 392 -17.99 10.52 -7.55
C GLY A 392 -16.65 10.92 -6.93
N ARG A 393 -15.68 11.32 -7.76
CA ARG A 393 -14.33 11.75 -7.30
C ARG A 393 -14.31 12.96 -6.36
N LYS A 394 -15.39 13.75 -6.34
CA LYS A 394 -15.54 14.95 -5.49
C LYS A 394 -16.47 14.73 -4.30
N GLY A 395 -17.01 13.52 -4.13
CA GLY A 395 -17.85 13.20 -2.99
C GLY A 395 -17.04 13.23 -1.69
N ASN A 396 -17.69 13.60 -0.59
CA ASN A 396 -17.06 13.54 0.72
C ASN A 396 -16.79 12.07 1.08
N PHE A 397 -15.56 11.75 1.50
CA PHE A 397 -15.19 10.39 1.91
C PHE A 397 -16.00 9.93 3.13
N ILE A 398 -16.21 10.84 4.10
CA ILE A 398 -17.12 10.63 5.24
C ILE A 398 -18.51 11.10 4.81
N SER A 399 -19.42 10.16 4.59
CA SER A 399 -20.79 10.46 4.21
C SER A 399 -21.60 11.00 5.39
N ASN A 400 -22.72 11.68 5.10
CA ASN A 400 -23.63 12.12 6.16
C ASN A 400 -24.20 10.94 6.98
N VAL A 401 -24.33 9.76 6.35
CA VAL A 401 -24.72 8.50 7.02
C VAL A 401 -23.68 8.08 8.05
N MET A 402 -22.39 8.15 7.71
CA MET A 402 -21.30 7.87 8.64
C MET A 402 -21.30 8.87 9.80
N TRP A 403 -21.46 10.17 9.53
CA TRP A 403 -21.54 11.19 10.59
C TRP A 403 -22.68 10.93 11.58
N ARG A 404 -23.88 10.60 11.09
CA ARG A 404 -25.01 10.22 11.95
C ARG A 404 -24.65 9.03 12.85
N ASN A 405 -24.05 7.99 12.27
CA ASN A 405 -23.68 6.78 13.01
C ASN A 405 -22.60 7.08 14.06
N ILE A 406 -21.54 7.82 13.69
CA ILE A 406 -20.43 8.22 14.57
C ILE A 406 -20.97 9.07 15.73
N THR A 407 -21.67 10.17 15.43
CA THR A 407 -22.18 11.07 16.48
C THR A 407 -23.16 10.37 17.42
N GLY A 408 -24.07 9.54 16.88
CA GLY A 408 -25.05 8.84 17.69
C GLY A 408 -24.44 7.77 18.61
N GLN A 409 -23.50 6.97 18.09
CA GLN A 409 -22.78 5.98 18.89
C GLN A 409 -21.84 6.64 19.90
N SER A 410 -21.12 7.70 19.51
CA SER A 410 -20.24 8.42 20.42
C SER A 410 -21.01 9.07 21.57
N LEU A 411 -22.18 9.67 21.29
CA LEU A 411 -23.04 10.24 22.31
C LEU A 411 -23.54 9.16 23.28
N TYR A 412 -23.99 8.02 22.76
CA TYR A 412 -24.43 6.90 23.58
C TYR A 412 -23.33 6.40 24.53
N GLN A 413 -22.16 6.09 23.98
CA GLN A 413 -21.04 5.60 24.79
C GLN A 413 -20.59 6.64 25.81
N PHE A 414 -20.54 7.92 25.43
CA PHE A 414 -20.24 9.00 26.36
C PHE A 414 -21.24 9.03 27.54
N VAL A 415 -22.55 8.95 27.26
CA VAL A 415 -23.59 8.96 28.31
C VAL A 415 -23.46 7.76 29.25
N VAL A 416 -23.21 6.56 28.70
CA VAL A 416 -23.02 5.34 29.52
C VAL A 416 -21.80 5.47 30.43
N ILE A 417 -20.66 5.88 29.88
CA ILE A 417 -19.43 6.00 30.68
C ILE A 417 -19.53 7.15 31.69
N TRP A 418 -20.13 8.28 31.30
CA TRP A 418 -20.39 9.39 32.22
C TRP A 418 -21.34 9.01 33.35
N TYR A 419 -22.37 8.21 33.05
CA TYR A 419 -23.26 7.64 34.08
C TYR A 419 -22.49 6.74 35.05
N LEU A 420 -21.64 5.84 34.55
CA LEU A 420 -20.79 5.00 35.39
C LEU A 420 -19.82 5.84 36.23
N GLN A 421 -19.24 6.90 35.68
CA GLN A 421 -18.31 7.77 36.42
C GLN A 421 -19.00 8.55 37.55
N THR A 422 -20.21 9.07 37.29
CA THR A 422 -20.91 9.94 38.24
C THR A 422 -21.71 9.18 39.28
N GLN A 423 -22.40 8.11 38.87
CA GLN A 423 -23.37 7.37 39.67
C GLN A 423 -22.96 5.92 39.93
N GLY A 424 -21.85 5.44 39.36
CA GLY A 424 -21.46 4.04 39.47
C GLY A 424 -21.17 3.57 40.91
N LYS A 425 -20.61 4.43 41.77
CA LYS A 425 -20.36 4.08 43.18
C LYS A 425 -21.65 3.78 43.94
N GLU A 426 -22.65 4.65 43.79
CA GLU A 426 -23.96 4.48 44.42
C GLU A 426 -24.76 3.34 43.80
N ALA A 427 -24.76 3.24 42.46
CA ALA A 427 -25.50 2.22 41.71
C ALA A 427 -25.05 0.78 42.06
N PHE A 428 -23.76 0.58 42.31
CA PHE A 428 -23.19 -0.73 42.67
C PHE A 428 -22.93 -0.89 44.18
N ARG A 429 -23.32 0.07 45.02
CA ARG A 429 -23.10 0.08 46.49
C ARG A 429 -21.66 -0.26 46.86
N LEU A 430 -20.72 0.42 46.21
CA LEU A 430 -19.29 0.21 46.42
C LEU A 430 -18.82 1.05 47.61
N ASP A 431 -18.88 0.47 48.80
CA ASP A 431 -18.36 1.08 50.04
C ASP A 431 -17.02 0.41 50.42
N GLY A 432 -15.90 1.10 50.26
CA GLY A 432 -14.59 0.60 50.66
C GLY A 432 -13.39 1.35 50.06
N PRO A 433 -12.17 1.10 50.55
CA PRO A 433 -10.95 1.74 50.02
C PRO A 433 -10.63 1.33 48.57
N ASP A 434 -11.08 0.15 48.14
CA ASP A 434 -10.87 -0.37 46.77
C ASP A 434 -11.99 0.01 45.79
N SER A 435 -12.95 0.86 46.22
CA SER A 435 -14.13 1.21 45.40
C SER A 435 -13.76 1.86 44.07
N ASP A 436 -12.71 2.67 44.05
CA ASP A 436 -12.24 3.39 42.85
C ASP A 436 -11.63 2.45 41.83
N LEU A 437 -10.88 1.45 42.29
CA LEU A 437 -10.26 0.44 41.44
C LEU A 437 -11.30 -0.46 40.78
N ILE A 438 -12.31 -0.89 41.54
CA ILE A 438 -13.44 -1.67 41.02
C ILE A 438 -14.24 -0.86 40.00
N LEU A 439 -14.51 0.42 40.29
CA LEU A 439 -15.24 1.30 39.39
C LEU A 439 -14.49 1.53 38.07
N ASN A 440 -13.19 1.83 38.14
CA ASN A 440 -12.36 2.02 36.95
C ASN A 440 -12.27 0.72 36.12
N THR A 441 -12.21 -0.44 36.78
CA THR A 441 -12.27 -1.73 36.10
C THR A 441 -13.60 -1.95 35.39
N LEU A 442 -14.71 -1.58 36.03
CA LEU A 442 -16.04 -1.68 35.43
C LEU A 442 -16.21 -0.73 34.24
N ILE A 443 -15.70 0.51 34.35
CA ILE A 443 -15.69 1.49 33.27
C ILE A 443 -14.87 0.96 32.09
N PHE A 444 -13.66 0.47 32.35
CA PHE A 444 -12.80 -0.12 31.33
C PHE A 444 -13.46 -1.32 30.64
N ASN A 445 -14.03 -2.26 31.40
CA ASN A 445 -14.69 -3.44 30.83
C ASN A 445 -15.91 -3.05 29.99
N SER A 446 -16.76 -2.16 30.51
CA SER A 446 -17.92 -1.66 29.78
C SER A 446 -17.52 -0.92 28.51
N PHE A 447 -16.43 -0.14 28.55
CA PHE A 447 -15.90 0.55 27.39
C PHE A 447 -15.41 -0.40 26.30
N VAL A 448 -14.66 -1.45 26.64
CA VAL A 448 -14.21 -2.46 25.67
C VAL A 448 -15.40 -3.20 25.03
N PHE A 449 -16.39 -3.63 25.82
CA PHE A 449 -17.58 -4.27 25.26
C PHE A 449 -18.40 -3.33 24.38
N CYS A 450 -18.53 -2.06 24.75
CA CYS A 450 -19.10 -1.04 23.86
C CYS A 450 -18.38 -1.00 22.51
N GLN A 451 -17.05 -1.16 22.47
CA GLN A 451 -16.32 -1.22 21.19
C GLN A 451 -16.56 -2.51 20.43
N VAL A 452 -16.58 -3.67 21.09
CA VAL A 452 -16.89 -4.96 20.45
C VAL A 452 -18.26 -4.92 19.76
N PHE A 453 -19.29 -4.40 20.44
CA PHE A 453 -20.63 -4.29 19.86
C PHE A 453 -20.76 -3.15 18.83
N ASN A 454 -19.97 -2.08 18.96
CA ASN A 454 -19.87 -1.02 17.96
C ASN A 454 -19.16 -1.52 16.68
N GLU A 455 -18.18 -2.40 16.79
CA GLU A 455 -17.51 -3.06 15.66
C GLU A 455 -18.51 -3.86 14.84
N ILE A 456 -19.34 -4.66 15.52
CA ILE A 456 -20.48 -5.36 14.91
C ILE A 456 -21.40 -4.34 14.23
N SER A 457 -21.84 -3.30 14.94
CA SER A 457 -22.76 -2.29 14.41
C SER A 457 -22.23 -1.52 13.20
N SER A 458 -20.91 -1.32 13.11
CA SER A 458 -20.21 -0.60 12.05
C SER A 458 -19.98 -1.43 10.78
N ARG A 459 -20.17 -2.75 10.86
CA ARG A 459 -20.12 -3.68 9.73
C ARG A 459 -21.12 -3.33 8.61
N GLU A 460 -22.26 -2.73 8.95
CA GLU A 460 -23.28 -2.30 7.99
C GLU A 460 -23.67 -0.84 8.27
N MET A 461 -23.36 0.09 7.37
CA MET A 461 -23.59 1.53 7.61
C MET A 461 -25.06 1.94 7.53
N GLU A 462 -25.84 1.28 6.66
CA GLU A 462 -27.24 1.65 6.36
C GLU A 462 -28.24 0.59 6.78
N LYS A 463 -27.92 -0.71 6.62
CA LYS A 463 -28.84 -1.79 6.92
C LYS A 463 -28.99 -1.98 8.44
N VAL A 464 -30.23 -2.19 8.87
CA VAL A 464 -30.58 -2.48 10.27
C VAL A 464 -30.15 -3.89 10.67
N ASN A 465 -30.21 -4.85 9.75
CA ASN A 465 -29.82 -6.24 10.00
C ASN A 465 -28.29 -6.39 9.93
N VAL A 466 -27.64 -6.32 11.09
CA VAL A 466 -26.18 -6.37 11.22
C VAL A 466 -25.64 -7.82 11.33
N PHE A 467 -26.47 -8.74 11.82
CA PHE A 467 -26.09 -10.15 12.01
C PHE A 467 -26.04 -10.96 10.72
N ASP A 468 -26.63 -10.46 9.63
CA ASP A 468 -26.70 -11.21 8.38
C ASP A 468 -25.30 -11.44 7.79
N GLY A 469 -24.94 -12.71 7.56
CA GLY A 469 -23.66 -13.11 7.01
C GLY A 469 -22.44 -12.94 7.93
N ILE A 470 -22.61 -12.66 9.24
CA ILE A 470 -21.48 -12.47 10.18
C ILE A 470 -20.58 -13.71 10.25
N LEU A 471 -21.20 -14.90 10.24
CA LEU A 471 -20.50 -16.19 10.31
C LEU A 471 -19.79 -16.59 9.01
N LYS A 472 -20.03 -15.87 7.91
CA LYS A 472 -19.34 -16.14 6.63
C LYS A 472 -17.91 -15.61 6.63
N ASN A 473 -17.62 -14.57 7.41
CA ASN A 473 -16.27 -14.04 7.55
C ASN A 473 -15.61 -14.62 8.81
N TYR A 474 -14.83 -15.69 8.63
CA TYR A 474 -14.12 -16.35 9.73
C TYR A 474 -13.10 -15.43 10.41
N VAL A 475 -12.51 -14.48 9.68
CA VAL A 475 -11.55 -13.51 10.23
C VAL A 475 -12.25 -12.59 11.23
N PHE A 476 -13.43 -12.09 10.85
CA PHE A 476 -14.25 -11.22 11.71
C PHE A 476 -14.67 -11.92 13.00
N VAL A 477 -15.19 -13.15 12.90
CA VAL A 477 -15.59 -13.94 14.09
C VAL A 477 -14.38 -14.27 14.96
N ALA A 478 -13.26 -14.66 14.36
CA ALA A 478 -12.03 -14.96 15.09
C ALA A 478 -11.53 -13.74 15.86
N VAL A 479 -11.53 -12.54 15.26
CA VAL A 479 -11.14 -11.30 15.93
C VAL A 479 -12.06 -10.98 17.11
N LEU A 480 -13.39 -10.99 16.93
CA LEU A 480 -14.32 -10.71 18.03
C LEU A 480 -14.18 -11.71 19.19
N SER A 481 -14.08 -13.01 18.89
CA SER A 481 -13.87 -14.04 19.91
C SER A 481 -12.53 -13.88 20.63
N CYS A 482 -11.47 -13.57 19.89
CA CYS A 482 -10.13 -13.32 20.43
C CYS A 482 -10.12 -12.11 21.36
N THR A 483 -10.75 -11.00 20.96
CA THR A 483 -10.89 -9.79 21.79
C THR A 483 -11.66 -10.07 23.09
N ALA A 484 -12.78 -10.79 23.01
CA ALA A 484 -13.55 -11.15 24.21
C ALA A 484 -12.76 -12.06 25.17
N ILE A 485 -12.06 -13.06 24.63
CA ILE A 485 -11.21 -13.98 25.43
C ILE A 485 -10.07 -13.21 26.10
N PHE A 486 -9.36 -12.36 25.36
CA PHE A 486 -8.29 -11.56 25.94
C PHE A 486 -8.81 -10.56 26.98
N GLN A 487 -10.00 -9.98 26.78
CA GLN A 487 -10.62 -9.11 27.76
C GLN A 487 -10.90 -9.86 29.07
N ILE A 488 -11.42 -11.10 29.01
CA ILE A 488 -11.60 -11.94 30.20
C ILE A 488 -10.26 -12.24 30.87
N ILE A 489 -9.23 -12.59 30.09
CA ILE A 489 -7.89 -12.86 30.61
C ILE A 489 -7.32 -11.63 31.34
N ILE A 490 -7.46 -10.44 30.76
CA ILE A 490 -6.94 -9.20 31.33
C ILE A 490 -7.60 -8.89 32.69
N ILE A 491 -8.92 -8.99 32.77
CA ILE A 491 -9.69 -8.64 33.97
C ILE A 491 -9.50 -9.66 35.10
N GLU A 492 -9.49 -10.95 34.79
CA GLU A 492 -9.46 -12.01 35.82
C GLU A 492 -8.03 -12.37 36.26
N PHE A 493 -7.04 -12.32 35.34
CA PHE A 493 -5.70 -12.88 35.60
C PHE A 493 -4.58 -11.82 35.57
N LEU A 494 -4.75 -10.68 34.88
CA LEU A 494 -3.72 -9.64 34.75
C LEU A 494 -4.03 -8.38 35.58
N GLY A 495 -4.73 -8.53 36.70
CA GLY A 495 -5.13 -7.42 37.57
C GLY A 495 -3.99 -6.49 37.99
N THR A 496 -2.85 -7.07 38.39
CA THR A 496 -1.65 -6.31 38.80
C THR A 496 -0.97 -5.56 37.65
N PHE A 497 -1.15 -6.00 36.41
CA PHE A 497 -0.54 -5.40 35.23
C PHE A 497 -1.42 -4.32 34.59
N ALA A 498 -2.73 -4.56 34.54
CA ALA A 498 -3.70 -3.67 33.92
C ALA A 498 -4.36 -2.69 34.91
N SER A 499 -3.95 -2.71 36.18
CA SER A 499 -4.60 -2.01 37.29
C SER A 499 -6.10 -2.32 37.35
N THR A 500 -6.44 -3.61 37.32
CA THR A 500 -7.82 -4.11 37.34
C THR A 500 -8.06 -5.07 38.50
N THR A 501 -9.33 -5.23 38.87
CA THR A 501 -9.78 -6.19 39.90
C THR A 501 -10.72 -7.23 39.29
N PRO A 502 -10.68 -8.49 39.74
CA PRO A 502 -11.62 -9.51 39.29
C PRO A 502 -13.06 -9.04 39.51
N LEU A 503 -13.87 -9.09 38.46
CA LEU A 503 -15.24 -8.61 38.50
C LEU A 503 -16.19 -9.73 38.91
N THR A 504 -17.23 -9.38 39.65
CA THR A 504 -18.31 -10.32 39.96
C THR A 504 -19.14 -10.63 38.72
N TRP A 505 -19.81 -11.80 38.70
CA TRP A 505 -20.72 -12.17 37.61
C TRP A 505 -21.80 -11.11 37.32
N GLN A 506 -22.26 -10.37 38.33
CA GLN A 506 -23.23 -9.28 38.15
C GLN A 506 -22.61 -8.09 37.42
N GLN A 507 -21.40 -7.68 37.80
CA GLN A 507 -20.65 -6.60 37.13
C GLN A 507 -20.29 -6.96 35.68
N TRP A 508 -19.91 -8.21 35.44
CA TRP A 508 -19.71 -8.75 34.09
C TRP A 508 -20.98 -8.67 33.24
N PHE A 509 -22.12 -9.13 33.78
CA PHE A 509 -23.38 -9.07 33.06
C PHE A 509 -23.78 -7.63 32.72
N VAL A 510 -23.66 -6.69 33.67
CA VAL A 510 -24.03 -5.29 33.44
C VAL A 510 -23.10 -4.61 32.42
N SER A 511 -21.80 -4.86 32.48
CA SER A 511 -20.84 -4.30 31.51
C SER A 511 -21.08 -4.81 30.08
N ILE A 512 -21.36 -6.11 29.92
CA ILE A 512 -21.75 -6.68 28.62
C ILE A 512 -23.11 -6.13 28.17
N ALA A 513 -24.07 -5.97 29.09
CA ALA A 513 -25.40 -5.43 28.78
C ALA A 513 -25.33 -3.98 28.28
N PHE A 514 -24.47 -3.13 28.88
CA PHE A 514 -24.21 -1.80 28.36
C PHE A 514 -23.65 -1.83 26.94
N GLY A 515 -22.68 -2.72 26.67
CA GLY A 515 -22.20 -2.89 25.29
C GLY A 515 -23.32 -3.32 24.33
N PHE A 516 -24.13 -4.31 24.73
CA PHE A 516 -25.22 -4.84 23.92
C PHE A 516 -26.29 -3.80 23.59
N LEU A 517 -26.64 -2.93 24.55
CA LEU A 517 -27.61 -1.85 24.39
C LEU A 517 -27.19 -0.82 23.32
N GLY A 518 -25.90 -0.73 23.00
CA GLY A 518 -25.41 0.07 21.87
C GLY A 518 -25.93 -0.39 20.51
N MET A 519 -26.22 -1.69 20.32
CA MET A 519 -26.70 -2.23 19.05
C MET A 519 -28.15 -1.83 18.72
N PRO A 520 -29.14 -1.98 19.61
CA PRO A 520 -30.48 -1.43 19.38
C PRO A 520 -30.47 0.07 19.11
N ILE A 521 -29.61 0.83 19.80
CA ILE A 521 -29.48 2.27 19.59
C ILE A 521 -28.89 2.56 18.20
N ALA A 522 -27.88 1.81 17.76
CA ALA A 522 -27.40 1.86 16.37
C ALA A 522 -28.52 1.56 15.36
N ALA A 523 -29.35 0.54 15.62
CA ALA A 523 -30.48 0.20 14.76
C ALA A 523 -31.50 1.35 14.66
N ILE A 524 -31.84 1.99 15.78
CA ILE A 524 -32.74 3.16 15.83
C ILE A 524 -32.12 4.35 15.07
N LEU A 525 -30.84 4.63 15.30
CA LEU A 525 -30.12 5.71 14.59
C LEU A 525 -30.13 5.48 13.08
N LYS A 526 -29.98 4.23 12.63
CA LYS A 526 -30.02 3.89 11.20
C LYS A 526 -31.36 4.18 10.53
N MET A 527 -32.47 4.16 11.28
CA MET A 527 -33.81 4.49 10.77
C MET A 527 -34.02 5.98 10.51
N VAL A 528 -33.21 6.86 11.12
CA VAL A 528 -33.31 8.31 10.92
C VAL A 528 -32.79 8.67 9.52
N PRO A 529 -33.62 9.18 8.61
CA PRO A 529 -33.19 9.51 7.26
C PRO A 529 -32.21 10.69 7.27
N VAL A 530 -31.18 10.60 6.44
CA VAL A 530 -30.19 11.67 6.26
C VAL A 530 -30.11 12.02 4.80
N GLY A 531 -30.00 13.31 4.48
CA GLY A 531 -29.86 13.78 3.11
C GLY A 531 -28.63 13.16 2.42
N SER A 532 -28.83 12.65 1.21
CA SER A 532 -27.74 12.14 0.37
C SER A 532 -26.78 13.27 0.02
N SER A 533 -25.52 13.19 0.46
CA SER A 533 -24.41 14.03 -0.02
C SER A 533 -23.72 13.40 -1.21
#